data_AF-A0A4Y7QLN2-F1
#
_entry.id   AF-A0A4Y7QLN2-F1
#
_cell.length_a   1.000
_cell.length_b   1.000
_cell.length_c   1.000
_cell.angle_alpha   90.00
_cell.angle_beta   90.00
_cell.angle_gamma   90.00
#
_symmetry.space_group_name_H-M   'P 1'
#
loop_
_entity.id
_entity.type
_entity.pdbx_description
1 polymer ?
#
loop_
_entity_poly.entity_id
_entity_poly.type
_entity_poly.pdbx_seq_one_letter_code
_entity_poly.pdbx_strand_id
1 'polypeptide(L)'
;MLFFADRKSRQKSYLSFCKLHHLPLDPTPDTLSFFVVYMAHHINPSSVASYLSGICSTLEPHFPGIRQARQSILKQFSTAVHRKSPLPLEALHHSNQTLSTSPSHDSLLFLAMLCTGFFALLRLGELASPDNPQLRSFRKIIMRHTVHLDSDFFGFTLPYHKADRFFEGNEVRIQRQPGSFDPRRIFLAYLSRRDDLFSYRAELWIRANGDLPTRTWFLTKLHSIVPDLNIAGHSLRSGGATYYAVQGVPDNRSSSF
;
A
#
# COMPACT_ATOMS: atom_id res chain seq x y z
N MET A 1 8.62 -17.37 21.34
CA MET A 1 7.15 -17.41 21.51
C MET A 1 6.52 -16.68 20.33
N LEU A 2 5.83 -17.41 19.45
CA LEU A 2 5.35 -16.94 18.14
C LEU A 2 4.17 -15.97 18.26
N PHE A 3 4.37 -14.69 17.94
CA PHE A 3 3.27 -13.72 17.78
C PHE A 3 2.68 -13.82 16.37
N PHE A 4 1.61 -14.61 16.22
CA PHE A 4 0.79 -14.61 15.00
C PHE A 4 -0.18 -13.41 15.00
N ALA A 5 -0.36 -12.80 13.83
CA ALA A 5 -1.10 -11.55 13.60
C ALA A 5 -2.65 -11.67 13.57
N ASP A 6 -3.24 -12.65 14.25
CA ASP A 6 -4.68 -12.89 14.28
C ASP A 6 -5.41 -12.07 15.38
N ARG A 7 -6.68 -11.70 15.20
CA ARG A 7 -7.49 -11.03 16.24
C ARG A 7 -7.57 -11.86 17.53
N LYS A 8 -7.64 -13.20 17.40
CA LYS A 8 -7.64 -14.12 18.54
C LYS A 8 -6.32 -14.11 19.32
N SER A 9 -5.20 -13.75 18.69
CA SER A 9 -3.91 -13.65 19.42
C SER A 9 -3.89 -12.45 20.36
N ARG A 10 -4.45 -11.31 19.94
CA ARG A 10 -4.43 -10.06 20.72
C ARG A 10 -5.28 -10.13 21.98
N GLN A 11 -6.47 -10.73 21.91
CA GLN A 11 -7.30 -10.99 23.08
C GLN A 11 -6.61 -11.93 24.06
N LYS A 12 -6.03 -13.03 23.57
CA LYS A 12 -5.27 -13.96 24.41
C LYS A 12 -4.09 -13.28 25.11
N SER A 13 -3.36 -12.39 24.43
CA SER A 13 -2.30 -11.60 25.06
C SER A 13 -2.80 -10.77 26.23
N TYR A 14 -3.93 -10.08 26.09
CA TYR A 14 -4.53 -9.29 27.17
C TYR A 14 -4.99 -10.16 28.35
N LEU A 15 -5.71 -11.26 28.07
CA LEU A 15 -6.18 -12.18 29.11
C LEU A 15 -5.01 -12.83 29.86
N SER A 16 -3.94 -13.21 29.15
CA SER A 16 -2.73 -13.75 29.76
C SER A 16 -2.03 -12.71 30.63
N PHE A 17 -1.96 -11.45 30.19
CA PHE A 17 -1.43 -10.35 30.99
C PHE A 17 -2.22 -10.16 32.30
N CYS A 18 -3.55 -10.06 32.23
CA CYS A 18 -4.37 -9.91 33.43
C CYS A 18 -4.18 -11.08 34.40
N LYS A 19 -4.10 -12.32 33.89
CA LYS A 19 -3.83 -13.50 34.71
C LYS A 19 -2.45 -13.45 35.37
N LEU A 20 -1.42 -13.13 34.59
CA LEU A 20 -0.02 -13.08 35.04
C LEU A 20 0.20 -12.03 36.15
N HIS A 21 -0.47 -10.88 36.03
CA HIS A 21 -0.31 -9.76 36.96
C HIS A 21 -1.44 -9.67 38.00
N HIS A 22 -2.32 -10.68 38.06
CA HIS A 22 -3.46 -10.73 38.98
C HIS A 22 -4.36 -9.49 38.92
N LEU A 23 -4.56 -8.97 37.71
CA LEU A 23 -5.42 -7.82 37.43
C LEU A 23 -6.84 -8.26 37.04
N PRO A 24 -7.86 -7.43 37.30
CA PRO A 24 -9.20 -7.66 36.78
C PRO A 24 -9.22 -7.80 35.25
N LEU A 25 -10.16 -8.59 34.74
CA LEU A 25 -10.36 -8.72 33.29
C LEU A 25 -11.04 -7.49 32.68
N ASP A 26 -11.80 -6.74 33.50
CA ASP A 26 -12.47 -5.51 33.09
C ASP A 26 -11.43 -4.44 32.68
N PRO A 27 -11.39 -4.03 31.40
CA PRO A 27 -10.41 -3.09 30.90
C PRO A 27 -10.75 -1.66 31.31
N THR A 28 -10.12 -1.22 32.40
CA THR A 28 -10.10 0.18 32.85
C THR A 28 -8.97 0.97 32.16
N PRO A 29 -8.97 2.32 32.22
CA PRO A 29 -7.83 3.11 31.76
C PRO A 29 -6.50 2.63 32.35
N ASP A 30 -6.45 2.36 33.65
CA ASP A 30 -5.23 1.93 34.34
C ASP A 30 -4.77 0.54 33.89
N THR A 31 -5.69 -0.42 33.79
CA THR A 31 -5.38 -1.77 33.30
C THR A 31 -4.86 -1.72 31.86
N LEU A 32 -5.46 -0.88 31.01
CA LEU A 32 -5.00 -0.65 29.65
C LEU A 32 -3.64 0.06 29.62
N SER A 33 -3.38 1.06 30.48
CA SER A 33 -2.07 1.70 30.65
C SER A 33 -0.97 0.69 30.97
N PHE A 34 -1.19 -0.17 31.97
CA PHE A 34 -0.20 -1.18 32.35
C PHE A 34 0.02 -2.19 31.23
N PHE A 35 -1.04 -2.58 30.54
CA PHE A 35 -0.92 -3.44 29.38
C PHE A 35 -0.14 -2.78 28.23
N VAL A 36 -0.34 -1.48 27.98
CA VAL A 36 0.41 -0.70 27.00
C VAL A 36 1.90 -0.69 27.33
N VAL A 37 2.26 -0.37 28.57
CA VAL A 37 3.66 -0.34 29.03
C VAL A 37 4.28 -1.72 28.90
N TYR A 38 3.58 -2.77 29.38
CA TYR A 38 4.02 -4.16 29.24
C TYR A 38 4.27 -4.53 27.78
N MET A 39 3.34 -4.22 26.88
CA MET A 39 3.47 -4.53 25.46
C MET A 39 4.53 -3.67 24.75
N ALA A 40 4.82 -2.45 25.21
CA ALA A 40 5.85 -1.60 24.61
C ALA A 40 7.27 -2.23 24.68
N HIS A 41 7.50 -3.15 25.62
CA HIS A 41 8.72 -3.96 25.67
C HIS A 41 8.76 -5.08 24.62
N HIS A 42 7.62 -5.44 24.05
CA HIS A 42 7.46 -6.58 23.16
C HIS A 42 7.10 -6.20 21.71
N ILE A 43 6.48 -5.03 21.51
CA ILE A 43 6.07 -4.51 20.20
C ILE A 43 6.40 -3.03 20.09
N ASN A 44 6.54 -2.55 18.85
CA ASN A 44 6.77 -1.13 18.59
C ASN A 44 5.62 -0.28 19.20
N PRO A 45 5.91 0.78 19.99
CA PRO A 45 4.90 1.64 20.62
C PRO A 45 3.85 2.19 19.65
N SER A 46 4.22 2.50 18.40
CA SER A 46 3.28 2.96 17.36
C SER A 46 2.24 1.91 16.96
N SER A 47 2.51 0.62 17.19
CA SER A 47 1.58 -0.48 16.95
C SER A 47 0.58 -0.69 18.08
N VAL A 48 0.83 -0.13 19.27
CA VAL A 48 0.02 -0.35 20.47
C VAL A 48 -1.40 0.19 20.28
N ALA A 49 -1.59 1.34 19.62
CA ALA A 49 -2.91 1.88 19.33
C ALA A 49 -3.76 0.96 18.45
N SER A 50 -3.13 0.31 17.46
CA SER A 50 -3.78 -0.70 16.61
C SER A 50 -4.07 -1.98 17.39
N TYR A 51 -3.17 -2.36 18.30
CA TYR A 51 -3.32 -3.53 19.16
C TYR A 51 -4.50 -3.37 20.14
N LEU A 52 -4.57 -2.22 20.81
CA LEU A 52 -5.69 -1.81 21.67
C LEU A 52 -7.00 -1.78 20.91
N SER A 53 -7.00 -1.28 19.67
CA SER A 53 -8.21 -1.28 18.84
C SER A 53 -8.74 -2.70 18.58
N GLY A 54 -7.85 -3.66 18.37
CA GLY A 54 -8.21 -5.07 18.22
C GLY A 54 -8.82 -5.67 19.50
N ILE A 55 -8.21 -5.41 20.65
CA ILE A 55 -8.72 -5.86 21.97
C ILE A 55 -10.09 -5.24 22.23
N CYS A 56 -10.22 -3.93 22.00
CA CYS A 56 -11.46 -3.19 22.19
C CYS A 56 -12.60 -3.79 21.38
N SER A 57 -12.37 -4.03 20.08
CA SER A 57 -13.40 -4.61 19.20
C SER A 57 -13.84 -6.02 19.62
N THR A 58 -13.00 -6.76 20.35
CA THR A 58 -13.28 -8.14 20.75
C THR A 58 -13.95 -8.21 22.11
N LEU A 59 -13.57 -7.31 23.02
CA LEU A 59 -14.06 -7.28 24.40
C LEU A 59 -15.28 -6.37 24.60
N GLU A 60 -15.57 -5.46 23.66
CA GLU A 60 -16.72 -4.55 23.70
C GLU A 60 -18.08 -5.23 23.97
N PRO A 61 -18.40 -6.43 23.41
CA PRO A 61 -19.64 -7.12 23.75
C PRO A 61 -19.77 -7.48 25.25
N HIS A 62 -18.66 -7.62 25.96
CA HIS A 62 -18.60 -7.98 27.37
C HIS A 62 -18.31 -6.78 28.29
N PHE A 63 -17.64 -5.75 27.77
CA PHE A 63 -17.21 -4.57 28.50
C PHE A 63 -17.52 -3.30 27.69
N PRO A 64 -18.76 -2.77 27.74
CA PRO A 64 -19.18 -1.66 26.88
C PRO A 64 -18.39 -0.35 27.15
N GLY A 65 -17.83 -0.18 28.35
CA GLY A 65 -17.00 0.98 28.72
C GLY A 65 -15.60 1.02 28.09
N ILE A 66 -15.16 -0.07 27.46
CA ILE A 66 -13.78 -0.23 26.97
C ILE A 66 -13.33 0.85 25.98
N ARG A 67 -14.25 1.37 25.15
CA ARG A 67 -13.92 2.42 24.17
C ARG A 67 -13.60 3.76 24.84
N GLN A 68 -14.29 4.09 25.92
CA GLN A 68 -14.04 5.30 26.71
C GLN A 68 -12.68 5.19 27.42
N ALA A 69 -12.41 4.03 28.03
CA ALA A 69 -11.11 3.73 28.63
C ALA A 69 -9.96 3.87 27.62
N ARG A 70 -10.12 3.30 26.41
CA ARG A 70 -9.14 3.43 25.32
C ARG A 70 -8.87 4.89 24.92
N GLN A 71 -9.91 5.71 24.79
CA GLN A 71 -9.77 7.10 24.35
C GLN A 71 -8.94 7.94 25.31
N SER A 72 -9.08 7.71 26.63
CA SER A 72 -8.27 8.37 27.66
C SER A 72 -6.78 8.12 27.45
N ILE A 73 -6.43 6.86 27.16
CA ILE A 73 -5.06 6.38 27.01
C ILE A 73 -4.43 6.84 25.70
N LEU A 74 -5.16 6.78 24.58
CA LEU A 74 -4.62 7.18 23.28
C LEU A 74 -4.19 8.66 23.23
N LYS A 75 -4.83 9.54 24.02
CA LYS A 75 -4.41 10.94 24.15
C LYS A 75 -3.06 11.09 24.86
N GLN A 76 -2.75 10.21 25.81
CA GLN A 76 -1.52 10.26 26.59
C GLN A 76 -0.31 9.66 25.86
N PHE A 77 -0.53 8.69 24.97
CA PHE A 77 0.53 7.95 24.28
C PHE A 77 0.61 8.21 22.76
N SER A 78 -0.02 9.28 22.26
CA SER A 78 0.07 9.61 20.84
C SER A 78 1.49 10.09 20.48
N THR A 79 2.19 9.33 19.64
CA THR A 79 3.45 9.75 19.04
C THR A 79 3.23 10.36 17.66
N ALA A 80 4.09 11.30 17.27
CA ALA A 80 4.05 11.86 15.93
C ALA A 80 4.27 10.76 14.88
N VAL A 81 3.33 10.61 13.96
CA VAL A 81 3.44 9.62 12.88
C VAL A 81 4.41 10.16 11.83
N HIS A 82 5.61 9.56 11.75
CA HIS A 82 6.54 9.83 10.65
C HIS A 82 5.95 9.28 9.33
N ARG A 83 5.45 10.18 8.50
CA ARG A 83 4.95 9.86 7.16
C ARG A 83 6.10 9.95 6.16
N LYS A 84 6.14 9.01 5.22
CA LYS A 84 7.08 9.04 4.09
C LYS A 84 6.74 10.23 3.18
N SER A 85 7.77 10.87 2.64
CA SER A 85 7.64 12.05 1.78
C SER A 85 6.84 11.69 0.51
N PRO A 86 5.97 12.58 0.01
CA PRO A 86 5.37 12.44 -1.31
C PRO A 86 6.44 12.29 -2.40
N LEU A 87 6.21 11.43 -3.39
CA LEU A 87 7.07 11.37 -4.57
C LEU A 87 6.84 12.66 -5.39
N PRO A 88 7.87 13.43 -5.74
CA PRO A 88 7.70 14.62 -6.59
C PRO A 88 7.52 14.22 -8.07
N LEU A 89 6.84 15.05 -8.86
CA LEU A 89 6.64 14.80 -10.30
C LEU A 89 7.98 14.80 -11.05
N GLU A 90 8.92 15.64 -10.62
CA GLU A 90 10.27 15.76 -11.14
C GLU A 90 11.04 14.43 -11.08
N ALA A 91 10.76 13.60 -10.06
CA ALA A 91 11.34 12.27 -9.97
C ALA A 91 10.86 11.33 -11.09
N LEU A 92 9.62 11.49 -11.57
CA LEU A 92 9.09 10.73 -12.71
C LEU A 92 9.80 11.16 -14.01
N HIS A 93 9.93 12.48 -14.22
CA HIS A 93 10.67 13.02 -15.37
C HIS A 93 12.12 12.56 -15.38
N HIS A 94 12.81 12.67 -14.23
CA HIS A 94 14.18 12.23 -14.09
C HIS A 94 14.32 10.72 -14.35
N SER A 95 13.40 9.90 -13.81
CA SER A 95 13.39 8.46 -14.07
C SER A 95 13.24 8.14 -15.55
N ASN A 96 12.32 8.82 -16.24
CA ASN A 96 12.13 8.61 -17.67
C ASN A 96 13.35 9.05 -18.48
N GLN A 97 13.94 10.21 -18.19
CA GLN A 97 15.16 10.68 -18.86
C GLN A 97 16.32 9.70 -18.68
N THR A 98 16.56 9.24 -17.45
CA THR A 98 17.65 8.30 -17.11
C THR A 98 17.48 6.94 -17.80
N LEU A 99 16.24 6.49 -18.03
CA LEU A 99 15.95 5.16 -18.57
C LEU A 99 15.60 5.15 -20.08
N SER A 100 15.44 6.31 -20.72
CA SER A 100 14.97 6.42 -22.12
C SER A 100 16.01 6.07 -23.19
N THR A 101 17.32 6.13 -22.89
CA THR A 101 18.38 6.03 -23.89
C THR A 101 18.48 4.63 -24.54
N SER A 102 18.15 3.58 -23.79
CA SER A 102 17.97 2.21 -24.30
C SER A 102 17.20 1.40 -23.25
N PRO A 103 15.85 1.50 -23.25
CA PRO A 103 15.07 0.98 -22.14
C PRO A 103 15.01 -0.55 -22.21
N SER A 104 15.62 -1.21 -21.23
CA SER A 104 15.40 -2.65 -21.02
C SER A 104 13.93 -2.92 -20.66
N HIS A 105 13.46 -4.15 -20.86
CA HIS A 105 12.09 -4.54 -20.48
C HIS A 105 11.78 -4.22 -19.01
N ASP A 106 12.71 -4.50 -18.10
CA ASP A 106 12.57 -4.18 -16.68
C ASP A 106 12.54 -2.68 -16.39
N SER A 107 13.19 -1.87 -17.24
CA SER A 107 13.14 -0.40 -17.14
C SER A 107 11.79 0.13 -17.60
N LEU A 108 11.24 -0.40 -18.70
CA LEU A 108 9.89 -0.10 -19.16
C LEU A 108 8.84 -0.51 -18.11
N LEU A 109 8.98 -1.72 -17.56
CA LEU A 109 8.11 -2.21 -16.48
C LEU A 109 8.15 -1.26 -15.29
N PHE A 110 9.35 -0.91 -14.82
CA PHE A 110 9.52 -0.01 -13.69
C PHE A 110 8.86 1.35 -13.95
N LEU A 111 9.12 1.98 -15.10
CA LEU A 111 8.52 3.26 -15.46
C LEU A 111 7.00 3.19 -15.57
N ALA A 112 6.48 2.13 -16.21
CA ALA A 112 5.04 1.92 -16.34
C ALA A 112 4.37 1.77 -14.96
N MET A 113 4.96 0.97 -14.06
CA MET A 113 4.47 0.83 -12.68
C MET A 113 4.58 2.15 -11.89
N LEU A 114 5.68 2.88 -12.04
CA LEU A 114 5.92 4.16 -11.36
C LEU A 114 4.87 5.20 -11.75
N CYS A 115 4.65 5.38 -13.05
CA CYS A 115 3.65 6.31 -13.57
C CYS A 115 2.24 5.88 -13.18
N THR A 116 1.94 4.58 -13.29
CA THR A 116 0.63 4.03 -12.92
C THR A 116 0.33 4.27 -11.45
N GLY A 117 1.26 3.95 -10.56
CA GLY A 117 1.07 4.16 -9.12
C GLY A 117 0.90 5.62 -8.73
N PHE A 118 1.61 6.52 -9.42
CA PHE A 118 1.50 7.95 -9.21
C PHE A 118 0.16 8.51 -9.70
N PHE A 119 -0.18 8.35 -10.98
CA PHE A 119 -1.36 9.00 -11.57
C PHE A 119 -2.68 8.33 -11.17
N ALA A 120 -2.70 7.02 -10.87
CA ALA A 120 -3.89 6.33 -10.36
C ALA A 120 -3.96 6.30 -8.83
N LEU A 121 -3.05 6.99 -8.11
CA LEU A 121 -3.07 7.06 -6.64
C LEU A 121 -3.00 5.69 -5.95
N LEU A 122 -2.35 4.74 -6.60
CA LEU A 122 -2.20 3.38 -6.09
C LEU A 122 -1.03 3.29 -5.12
N ARG A 123 -1.21 2.47 -4.09
CA ARG A 123 -0.09 2.03 -3.25
C ARG A 123 0.71 1.00 -4.02
N LEU A 124 2.01 0.95 -3.75
CA LEU A 124 2.87 -0.08 -4.35
C LEU A 124 2.38 -1.52 -4.06
N GLY A 125 1.71 -1.75 -2.91
CA GLY A 125 1.14 -3.05 -2.58
C GLY A 125 -0.05 -3.49 -3.44
N GLU A 126 -0.60 -2.60 -4.27
CA GLU A 126 -1.65 -2.90 -5.26
C GLU A 126 -1.05 -3.28 -6.62
N LEU A 127 0.20 -2.88 -6.89
CA LEU A 127 0.90 -3.14 -8.15
C LEU A 127 1.91 -4.29 -8.06
N ALA A 128 2.62 -4.39 -6.93
CA ALA A 128 3.72 -5.31 -6.75
C ALA A 128 3.32 -6.56 -5.95
N SER A 129 3.94 -7.69 -6.31
CA SER A 129 3.79 -8.94 -5.58
C SER A 129 4.47 -8.86 -4.19
N PRO A 130 3.88 -9.46 -3.15
CA PRO A 130 4.55 -9.59 -1.85
C PRO A 130 5.91 -10.27 -1.96
N ASP A 131 6.92 -9.74 -1.25
CA ASP A 131 8.24 -10.35 -1.20
C ASP A 131 8.18 -11.76 -0.60
N ASN A 132 7.43 -11.94 0.50
CA ASN A 132 7.18 -13.24 1.11
C ASN A 132 6.24 -14.09 0.22
N PRO A 133 6.70 -15.23 -0.33
CA PRO A 133 5.90 -16.11 -1.18
C PRO A 133 4.60 -16.61 -0.53
N GLN A 134 4.58 -16.81 0.78
CA GLN A 134 3.41 -17.30 1.52
C GLN A 134 2.24 -16.29 1.53
N LEU A 135 2.51 -15.02 1.26
CA LEU A 135 1.50 -13.96 1.22
C LEU A 135 0.99 -13.70 -0.21
N ARG A 136 1.59 -14.34 -1.22
CA ARG A 136 1.21 -14.16 -2.63
C ARG A 136 -0.12 -14.86 -2.90
N SER A 137 -0.95 -14.23 -3.71
CA SER A 137 -2.24 -14.77 -4.10
C SER A 137 -2.55 -14.38 -5.54
N PHE A 138 -2.93 -15.36 -6.36
CA PHE A 138 -3.37 -15.11 -7.74
C PHE A 138 -4.58 -14.18 -7.81
N ARG A 139 -5.41 -14.14 -6.77
CA ARG A 139 -6.56 -13.23 -6.66
C ARG A 139 -6.20 -11.76 -6.51
N LYS A 140 -4.90 -11.43 -6.40
CA LYS A 140 -4.39 -10.05 -6.29
C LYS A 140 -3.54 -9.64 -7.49
N ILE A 141 -3.46 -10.49 -8.50
CA ILE A 141 -2.62 -10.25 -9.69
C ILE A 141 -3.46 -9.54 -10.74
N ILE A 142 -3.04 -8.32 -11.10
CA ILE A 142 -3.66 -7.57 -12.20
C ILE A 142 -3.43 -8.33 -13.50
N MET A 143 -4.52 -8.58 -14.23
CA MET A 143 -4.48 -9.41 -15.42
C MET A 143 -4.34 -8.57 -16.69
N ARG A 144 -3.57 -9.09 -17.66
CA ARG A 144 -3.37 -8.46 -18.97
C ARG A 144 -4.67 -8.30 -19.75
N HIS A 145 -5.60 -9.24 -19.63
CA HIS A 145 -6.87 -9.21 -20.37
C HIS A 145 -7.86 -8.17 -19.86
N THR A 146 -7.66 -7.60 -18.66
CA THR A 146 -8.49 -6.51 -18.15
C THR A 146 -8.01 -5.14 -18.63
N VAL A 147 -6.86 -5.07 -19.30
CA VAL A 147 -6.33 -3.82 -19.85
C VAL A 147 -7.21 -3.34 -21.00
N HIS A 148 -7.67 -2.10 -20.89
CA HIS A 148 -8.35 -1.38 -21.95
C HIS A 148 -7.51 -0.18 -22.39
N LEU A 149 -7.50 0.08 -23.70
CA LEU A 149 -6.72 1.13 -24.32
C LEU A 149 -7.64 2.00 -25.16
N ASP A 150 -7.40 3.30 -25.11
CA ASP A 150 -8.12 4.30 -25.89
C ASP A 150 -7.14 5.34 -26.45
N SER A 151 -7.61 6.31 -27.24
CA SER A 151 -6.79 7.44 -27.70
C SER A 151 -6.29 8.29 -26.54
N ASP A 152 -7.14 8.50 -25.53
CA ASP A 152 -6.91 9.52 -24.49
C ASP A 152 -6.60 8.95 -23.11
N PHE A 153 -6.73 7.63 -22.94
CA PHE A 153 -6.44 6.97 -21.67
C PHE A 153 -6.00 5.52 -21.85
N PHE A 154 -5.53 4.95 -20.76
CA PHE A 154 -5.43 3.51 -20.59
C PHE A 154 -5.95 3.14 -19.21
N GLY A 155 -6.27 1.88 -19.02
CA GLY A 155 -6.68 1.41 -17.71
C GLY A 155 -6.80 -0.10 -17.64
N PHE A 156 -7.15 -0.60 -16.45
CA PHE A 156 -7.28 -2.02 -16.15
C PHE A 156 -8.08 -2.24 -14.86
N THR A 157 -8.55 -3.46 -14.64
CA THR A 157 -9.27 -3.81 -13.39
C THR A 157 -8.30 -4.26 -12.30
N LEU A 158 -8.43 -3.68 -11.10
CA LEU A 158 -7.75 -4.13 -9.90
C LEU A 158 -8.50 -5.31 -9.26
N PRO A 159 -7.82 -6.46 -9.08
CA PRO A 159 -8.42 -7.64 -8.49
C PRO A 159 -8.41 -7.48 -6.96
N TYR A 160 -9.60 -7.21 -6.41
CA TYR A 160 -9.92 -7.19 -4.97
C TYR A 160 -9.45 -5.96 -4.16
N HIS A 161 -10.42 -5.32 -3.51
CA HIS A 161 -10.18 -4.37 -2.42
C HIS A 161 -10.96 -4.78 -1.15
N LYS A 162 -10.43 -4.50 0.05
CA LYS A 162 -11.08 -4.85 1.34
C LYS A 162 -12.45 -4.20 1.56
N ALA A 163 -12.79 -3.17 0.78
CA ALA A 163 -14.08 -2.48 0.80
C ALA A 163 -14.99 -2.87 -0.38
N ASP A 164 -14.52 -3.71 -1.29
CA ASP A 164 -15.32 -4.20 -2.42
C ASP A 164 -16.24 -5.33 -1.92
N ARG A 165 -17.47 -4.94 -1.54
CA ARG A 165 -18.51 -5.88 -1.10
C ARG A 165 -19.11 -6.68 -2.25
N PHE A 166 -18.96 -6.21 -3.50
CA PHE A 166 -19.65 -6.74 -4.67
C PHE A 166 -18.73 -7.51 -5.63
N PHE A 167 -17.42 -7.54 -5.37
CA PHE A 167 -16.40 -8.23 -6.17
C PHE A 167 -16.32 -7.74 -7.62
N GLU A 168 -16.78 -6.52 -7.90
CA GLU A 168 -16.76 -5.93 -9.25
C GLU A 168 -15.34 -5.52 -9.66
N GLY A 169 -14.43 -5.37 -8.69
CA GLY A 169 -13.11 -4.81 -8.92
C GLY A 169 -13.17 -3.30 -9.12
N ASN A 170 -12.07 -2.61 -8.81
CA ASN A 170 -11.95 -1.20 -9.14
C ASN A 170 -11.34 -1.10 -10.53
N GLU A 171 -12.08 -0.53 -11.48
CA GLU A 171 -11.47 -0.04 -12.70
C GLU A 171 -10.47 1.05 -12.33
N VAL A 172 -9.29 1.03 -12.94
CA VAL A 172 -8.29 2.10 -12.85
C VAL A 172 -8.23 2.75 -14.21
N ARG A 173 -8.44 4.07 -14.26
CA ARG A 173 -8.33 4.84 -15.51
C ARG A 173 -7.31 5.97 -15.39
N ILE A 174 -6.30 5.94 -16.26
CA ILE A 174 -5.24 6.97 -16.30
C ILE A 174 -5.34 7.73 -17.61
N GLN A 175 -5.67 9.02 -17.49
CA GLN A 175 -5.71 9.93 -18.63
C GLN A 175 -4.31 10.31 -19.09
N ARG A 176 -4.19 10.52 -20.40
CA ARG A 176 -3.04 11.15 -21.03
C ARG A 176 -2.77 12.50 -20.38
N GLN A 177 -1.50 12.78 -20.12
CA GLN A 177 -1.08 14.08 -19.59
C GLN A 177 -0.62 14.98 -20.75
N PRO A 178 -0.99 16.27 -20.75
CA PRO A 178 -0.48 17.21 -21.74
C PRO A 178 1.03 17.45 -21.51
N GLY A 179 1.80 17.52 -22.61
CA GLY A 179 3.23 17.86 -22.57
C GLY A 179 4.17 16.73 -22.97
N SER A 180 5.44 16.84 -22.56
CA SER A 180 6.53 15.93 -22.95
C SER A 180 6.56 14.61 -22.18
N PHE A 181 5.75 14.49 -21.11
CA PHE A 181 5.71 13.32 -20.26
C PHE A 181 4.31 12.71 -20.28
N ASP A 182 4.17 11.65 -21.08
CA ASP A 182 2.90 10.98 -21.32
C ASP A 182 2.91 9.58 -20.68
N PRO A 183 2.18 9.35 -19.56
CA PRO A 183 2.14 8.04 -18.90
C PRO A 183 1.55 6.96 -19.82
N ARG A 184 0.67 7.32 -20.76
CA ARG A 184 0.10 6.38 -21.73
C ARG A 184 1.18 5.89 -22.69
N ARG A 185 2.04 6.77 -23.19
CA ARG A 185 3.16 6.38 -24.06
C ARG A 185 4.11 5.40 -23.37
N ILE A 186 4.43 5.68 -22.11
CA ILE A 186 5.29 4.80 -21.29
C ILE A 186 4.62 3.44 -21.08
N PHE A 187 3.32 3.44 -20.74
CA PHE A 187 2.56 2.20 -20.54
C PHE A 187 2.46 1.37 -21.82
N LEU A 188 2.17 1.98 -22.96
CA LEU A 188 2.10 1.29 -24.26
C LEU A 188 3.44 0.71 -24.69
N ALA A 189 4.55 1.41 -24.45
CA ALA A 189 5.89 0.91 -24.73
C ALA A 189 6.19 -0.36 -23.90
N TYR A 190 5.83 -0.35 -22.62
CA TYR A 190 5.91 -1.55 -21.78
C TYR A 190 4.99 -2.67 -22.29
N LEU A 191 3.73 -2.36 -22.58
CA LEU A 191 2.73 -3.34 -22.97
C LEU A 191 3.10 -4.07 -24.26
N SER A 192 3.58 -3.33 -25.27
CA SER A 192 4.08 -3.90 -26.52
C SER A 192 5.23 -4.87 -26.25
N ARG A 193 6.24 -4.44 -25.48
CA ARG A 193 7.41 -5.29 -25.18
C ARG A 193 7.04 -6.51 -24.35
N ARG A 194 6.08 -6.36 -23.43
CA ARG A 194 5.54 -7.43 -22.60
C ARG A 194 4.80 -8.46 -23.46
N ASP A 195 3.96 -8.03 -24.39
CA ASP A 195 3.19 -8.92 -25.25
C ASP A 195 4.09 -9.66 -26.25
N ASP A 196 5.17 -9.03 -26.72
CA ASP A 196 6.20 -9.66 -27.56
C ASP A 196 6.97 -10.76 -26.80
N LEU A 197 7.35 -10.51 -25.53
CA LEU A 197 8.13 -11.46 -24.71
C LEU A 197 7.26 -12.54 -24.05
N PHE A 198 6.00 -12.23 -23.74
CA PHE A 198 5.15 -13.04 -22.86
C PHE A 198 3.71 -13.16 -23.38
N SER A 199 3.56 -13.54 -24.64
CA SER A 199 2.27 -13.61 -25.33
C SER A 199 1.21 -14.51 -24.65
N TYR A 200 1.65 -15.54 -23.92
CA TYR A 200 0.76 -16.51 -23.24
C TYR A 200 0.63 -16.30 -21.72
N ARG A 201 1.29 -15.28 -21.17
CA ARG A 201 1.19 -15.00 -19.73
C ARG A 201 -0.03 -14.15 -19.45
N ALA A 202 -0.73 -14.44 -18.36
CA ALA A 202 -1.96 -13.73 -17.99
C ALA A 202 -1.68 -12.47 -17.18
N GLU A 203 -0.52 -12.37 -16.53
CA GLU A 203 -0.21 -11.32 -15.57
C GLU A 203 0.17 -10.01 -16.30
N LEU A 204 -0.35 -8.86 -15.87
CA LEU A 204 -0.03 -7.59 -16.50
C LEU A 204 1.44 -7.23 -16.26
N TRP A 205 1.86 -7.24 -14.99
CA TRP A 205 3.20 -6.86 -14.56
C TRP A 205 4.12 -8.07 -14.48
N ILE A 206 4.99 -8.22 -15.47
CA ILE A 206 5.95 -9.33 -15.59
C ILE A 206 7.33 -8.78 -15.91
N ARG A 207 8.35 -9.24 -15.19
CA ARG A 207 9.77 -8.91 -15.40
C ARG A 207 10.37 -9.70 -16.56
N ALA A 208 11.54 -9.29 -17.03
CA ALA A 208 12.22 -9.92 -18.15
C ALA A 208 12.53 -11.42 -17.91
N ASN A 209 12.65 -11.82 -16.65
CA ASN A 209 12.89 -13.22 -16.28
C ASN A 209 11.60 -14.04 -16.03
N GLY A 210 10.41 -13.47 -16.29
CA GLY A 210 9.11 -14.15 -16.14
C GLY A 210 8.51 -14.12 -14.73
N ASP A 211 9.20 -13.54 -13.75
CA ASP A 211 8.67 -13.34 -12.40
C ASP A 211 7.79 -12.09 -12.30
N LEU A 212 6.95 -12.04 -11.28
CA LEU A 212 6.23 -10.82 -10.91
C LEU A 212 7.17 -9.82 -10.20
N PRO A 213 7.06 -8.52 -10.47
CA PRO A 213 7.82 -7.51 -9.75
C PRO A 213 7.41 -7.51 -8.28
N THR A 214 8.38 -7.65 -7.38
CA THR A 214 8.14 -7.54 -5.94
C THR A 214 8.32 -6.11 -5.46
N ARG A 215 7.84 -5.84 -4.24
CA ARG A 215 8.06 -4.55 -3.59
C ARG A 215 9.56 -4.23 -3.45
N THR A 216 10.39 -5.21 -3.07
CA THR A 216 11.85 -4.99 -2.97
C THR A 216 12.44 -4.64 -4.34
N TRP A 217 12.09 -5.39 -5.39
CA TRP A 217 12.57 -5.11 -6.75
C TRP A 217 12.25 -3.68 -7.19
N PHE A 218 11.01 -3.23 -6.97
CA PHE A 218 10.59 -1.88 -7.35
C PHE A 218 11.33 -0.81 -6.54
N LEU A 219 11.45 -0.99 -5.22
CA LEU A 219 12.13 -0.02 -4.36
C LEU A 219 13.63 0.07 -4.65
N THR A 220 14.30 -1.06 -4.94
CA THR A 220 15.70 -1.06 -5.37
C THR A 220 15.91 -0.23 -6.63
N LYS A 221 15.01 -0.37 -7.62
CA LYS A 221 15.05 0.45 -8.84
C LYS A 221 14.77 1.93 -8.54
N LEU A 222 13.75 2.22 -7.73
CA LEU A 222 13.42 3.60 -7.35
C LEU A 222 14.58 4.29 -6.64
N HIS A 223 15.19 3.64 -5.65
CA HIS A 223 16.28 4.22 -4.87
C HIS A 223 17.60 4.33 -5.65
N SER A 224 17.76 3.56 -6.73
CA SER A 224 18.91 3.75 -7.64
C SER A 224 18.83 5.05 -8.46
N ILE A 225 17.63 5.63 -8.60
CA ILE A 225 17.38 6.86 -9.37
C ILE A 225 17.08 8.04 -8.44
N VAL A 226 16.35 7.78 -7.36
CA VAL A 226 15.91 8.78 -6.39
C VAL A 226 16.53 8.42 -5.03
N PRO A 227 17.69 8.99 -4.68
CA PRO A 227 18.45 8.59 -3.49
C PRO A 227 17.83 9.03 -2.15
N ASP A 228 16.60 9.54 -2.13
CA ASP A 228 15.87 9.89 -0.90
C ASP A 228 15.20 8.66 -0.26
N LEU A 229 15.75 8.20 0.86
CA LEU A 229 15.22 7.06 1.64
C LEU A 229 13.89 7.37 2.35
N ASN A 230 13.46 8.63 2.39
CA ASN A 230 12.12 9.02 2.83
C ASN A 230 11.05 8.79 1.77
N ILE A 231 11.43 8.43 0.54
CA ILE A 231 10.51 7.99 -0.51
C ILE A 231 10.41 6.46 -0.47
N ALA A 232 9.19 5.95 -0.47
CA ALA A 232 8.90 4.52 -0.41
C ALA A 232 7.61 4.17 -1.18
N GLY A 233 7.13 2.93 -1.08
CA GLY A 233 5.95 2.48 -1.82
C GLY A 233 4.64 3.23 -1.50
N HIS A 234 4.56 3.94 -0.38
CA HIS A 234 3.43 4.82 -0.05
C HIS A 234 3.54 6.20 -0.69
N SER A 235 4.75 6.60 -1.11
CA SER A 235 5.06 7.89 -1.70
C SER A 235 4.45 8.09 -3.09
N LEU A 236 4.13 6.99 -3.80
CA LEU A 236 3.42 7.01 -5.08
C LEU A 236 2.06 7.72 -4.93
N ARG A 237 1.22 7.17 -4.05
CA ARG A 237 -0.11 7.69 -3.76
C ARG A 237 -0.09 9.11 -3.20
N SER A 238 0.78 9.38 -2.21
CA SER A 238 0.85 10.74 -1.65
C SER A 238 1.42 11.75 -2.64
N GLY A 239 2.37 11.35 -3.48
CA GLY A 239 2.91 12.16 -4.57
C GLY A 239 1.85 12.58 -5.57
N GLY A 240 1.10 11.61 -6.10
CA GLY A 240 0.00 11.88 -7.02
C GLY A 240 -1.11 12.71 -6.39
N ALA A 241 -1.45 12.47 -5.12
CA ALA A 241 -2.46 13.26 -4.42
C ALA A 241 -2.03 14.72 -4.28
N THR A 242 -0.77 14.97 -3.91
CA THR A 242 -0.21 16.34 -3.87
C THR A 242 -0.24 16.99 -5.26
N TYR A 243 0.15 16.25 -6.31
CA TYR A 243 0.11 16.74 -7.68
C TYR A 243 -1.31 17.19 -8.09
N TYR A 244 -2.33 16.36 -7.89
CA TYR A 244 -3.71 16.72 -8.23
C TYR A 244 -4.27 17.86 -7.38
N ALA A 245 -3.91 17.92 -6.09
CA ALA A 245 -4.29 19.02 -5.22
C ALA A 245 -3.74 20.36 -5.73
N VAL A 246 -2.47 20.39 -6.17
CA VAL A 246 -1.86 21.59 -6.77
C VAL A 246 -2.55 21.98 -8.09
N GLN A 247 -3.03 21.00 -8.86
CA GLN A 247 -3.81 21.24 -10.08
C GLN A 247 -5.29 21.62 -9.81
N GLY A 248 -5.71 21.74 -8.55
CA GLY A 248 -7.07 22.12 -8.19
C GLY A 248 -8.13 21.04 -8.45
N VAL A 249 -7.72 19.77 -8.58
CA VAL A 249 -8.66 18.65 -8.76
C VAL A 249 -9.31 18.33 -7.39
N PRO A 250 -10.65 18.34 -7.27
CA PRO A 250 -11.33 18.08 -6.00
C PRO A 250 -11.12 16.65 -5.47
N ASP A 251 -10.88 16.51 -4.16
CA ASP A 251 -10.61 15.23 -3.46
C ASP A 251 -11.69 14.15 -3.68
N ASN A 252 -12.94 14.56 -3.93
CA ASN A 252 -14.11 13.71 -4.15
C ASN A 252 -14.07 12.92 -5.47
N ARG A 253 -13.10 13.19 -6.35
CA ARG A 253 -12.80 12.38 -7.54
C ARG A 253 -11.65 11.38 -7.33
N SER A 254 -10.88 11.50 -6.25
CA SER A 254 -9.68 10.65 -6.02
C SER A 254 -9.98 9.23 -5.49
N SER A 255 -11.24 8.94 -5.18
CA SER A 255 -11.71 7.68 -4.59
C SER A 255 -12.70 6.90 -5.48
N SER A 256 -12.98 7.40 -6.68
CA SER A 256 -13.92 6.79 -7.64
C SER A 256 -13.39 6.91 -9.06
N PHE A 257 -12.22 6.31 -9.32
CA PHE A 257 -11.65 6.08 -10.65
C PHE A 257 -10.72 4.88 -10.67
#